data_AF-A0A928ZBL7-F1
#
_entry.id   AF-A0A928ZBL7-F1
#
_cell.length_a   1.000
_cell.length_b   1.000
_cell.length_c   1.000
_cell.angle_alpha   90.00
_cell.angle_beta   90.00
_cell.angle_gamma   90.00
#
_symmetry.space_group_name_H-M   'P 1'
#
loop_
_entity.id
_entity.type
_entity.pdbx_description
1 polymer ?
#
loop_
_entity_poly.entity_id
_entity_poly.type
_entity_poly.pdbx_seq_one_letter_code
_entity_poly.pdbx_strand_id
1 'polypeptide(L)'
;MKTTSVSHELETGDITVLSNLTSVTTNVKRISRLEAVKGKEAANPAAIHVDLQVKPHQEHLPSVVGETEELDLVLSLDDAVEIGLLMVAMGLENKSRLEVDEVFKRLFELTCELHS
;
A
#
# COMPACT_ATOMS: atom_id res chain seq x y z
N MET A 1 13.36 6.52 -20.99
CA MET A 1 12.47 7.44 -20.24
C MET A 1 12.56 7.01 -18.79
N LYS A 2 13.00 7.89 -17.88
CA LYS A 2 13.31 7.51 -16.49
C LYS A 2 12.09 7.84 -15.63
N THR A 3 11.46 6.84 -15.03
CA THR A 3 10.41 7.06 -14.02
C THR A 3 11.09 7.64 -12.78
N THR A 4 10.66 8.80 -12.34
CA THR A 4 11.10 9.35 -11.04
C THR A 4 10.30 8.65 -9.96
N SER A 5 10.97 8.19 -8.90
CA SER A 5 10.31 7.57 -7.76
C SER A 5 10.93 8.05 -6.45
N VAL A 6 10.09 8.34 -5.46
CA VAL A 6 10.48 8.53 -4.06
C VAL A 6 10.16 7.23 -3.33
N SER A 7 11.08 6.72 -2.53
CA SER A 7 10.95 5.43 -1.86
C SER A 7 11.34 5.55 -0.39
N HIS A 8 10.62 4.83 0.48
CA HIS A 8 10.93 4.70 1.89
C HIS A 8 11.00 3.22 2.24
N GLU A 9 12.07 2.81 2.91
CA GLU A 9 12.19 1.46 3.47
C GLU A 9 11.29 1.32 4.70
N LEU A 10 10.78 0.12 4.90
CA LEU A 10 9.87 -0.24 5.98
C LEU A 10 10.30 -1.55 6.62
N GLU A 11 10.10 -1.64 7.93
CA GLU A 11 10.22 -2.88 8.70
C GLU A 11 8.88 -3.20 9.34
N THR A 12 8.06 -3.99 8.66
CA THR A 12 6.78 -4.46 9.21
C THR A 12 6.92 -5.81 9.89
N GLY A 13 5.93 -6.14 10.71
CA GLY A 13 5.69 -7.51 11.13
C GLY A 13 5.28 -8.44 9.99
N ASP A 14 4.85 -9.65 10.37
CA ASP A 14 4.34 -10.64 9.43
C ASP A 14 2.93 -10.27 8.99
N ILE A 15 2.79 -9.99 7.70
CA ILE A 15 1.53 -9.62 7.06
C ILE A 15 0.99 -10.84 6.33
N THR A 16 -0.24 -11.23 6.63
CA THR A 16 -0.87 -12.35 5.95
C THR A 16 -1.67 -11.85 4.76
N VAL A 17 -1.33 -12.33 3.57
CA VAL A 17 -2.14 -12.16 2.36
C VAL A 17 -2.94 -13.43 2.18
N LEU A 18 -4.26 -13.33 2.30
CA LEU A 18 -5.17 -14.44 2.09
C LEU A 18 -5.71 -14.37 0.66
N SER A 19 -5.97 -15.52 0.06
CA SER A 19 -6.82 -15.65 -1.10
C SER A 19 -7.91 -16.68 -0.83
N ASN A 20 -8.86 -16.78 -1.75
CA ASN A 20 -9.85 -17.84 -1.77
C ASN A 20 -9.24 -19.26 -1.86
N LEU A 21 -7.95 -19.39 -2.19
CA LEU A 21 -7.28 -20.67 -2.44
C LEU A 21 -6.11 -20.95 -1.49
N THR A 22 -5.46 -19.92 -0.93
CA THR A 22 -4.28 -20.08 -0.08
C THR A 22 -4.01 -18.87 0.81
N SER A 23 -3.07 -18.97 1.73
CA SER A 23 -2.53 -17.85 2.50
C SER A 23 -1.01 -17.79 2.32
N VAL A 24 -0.46 -16.59 2.13
CA VAL A 24 0.98 -16.35 2.13
C VAL A 24 1.35 -15.33 3.18
N THR A 25 2.43 -15.60 3.90
CA THR A 25 3.01 -14.62 4.83
C THR A 25 4.01 -13.76 4.08
N THR A 26 3.91 -12.46 4.27
CA THR A 26 4.76 -11.46 3.62
C THR A 26 5.27 -10.46 4.64
N ASN A 27 6.23 -9.64 4.26
CA ASN A 27 6.53 -8.39 4.93
C ASN A 27 6.62 -7.26 3.91
N VAL A 28 6.26 -6.03 4.31
CA VAL A 28 6.50 -4.86 3.47
C VAL A 28 7.95 -4.46 3.65
N LYS A 29 8.69 -4.36 2.55
CA LYS A 29 10.08 -3.89 2.56
C LYS A 29 10.21 -2.43 2.20
N ARG A 30 9.31 -1.96 1.35
CA ARG A 30 9.42 -0.65 0.77
C ARG A 30 8.08 -0.16 0.28
N ILE A 31 7.82 1.11 0.51
CA ILE A 31 6.74 1.84 -0.13
C ILE A 31 7.35 2.90 -1.05
N SER A 32 6.76 3.09 -2.22
CA SER A 32 7.29 4.03 -3.21
C SER A 32 6.18 4.75 -3.94
N ARG A 33 6.37 6.04 -4.19
CA ARG A 33 5.53 6.77 -5.14
C ARG A 33 6.18 6.71 -6.52
N LEU A 34 5.43 6.21 -7.49
CA LEU A 34 5.79 6.19 -8.88
C LEU A 34 5.12 7.37 -9.57
N GLU A 35 5.92 8.25 -10.17
CA GLU A 35 5.38 9.38 -10.91
C GLU A 35 4.74 8.94 -12.23
N ALA A 36 3.75 9.72 -12.66
CA ALA A 36 3.15 9.53 -13.97
C ALA A 36 4.21 9.69 -15.07
N VAL A 37 4.10 8.88 -16.11
CA VAL A 37 5.00 8.98 -17.26
C VAL A 37 4.57 10.19 -18.10
N LYS A 38 5.43 11.22 -18.17
CA LYS A 38 5.11 12.48 -18.86
C LYS A 38 4.61 12.26 -20.30
N GLY A 39 3.42 12.76 -20.63
CA GLY A 39 2.77 12.56 -21.93
C GLY A 39 2.04 11.22 -22.09
N LYS A 40 1.94 10.41 -21.02
CA LYS A 40 1.19 9.15 -20.94
C LYS A 40 0.40 9.04 -19.63
N GLU A 41 0.08 10.16 -18.98
CA GLU A 41 -0.53 10.21 -17.66
C GLU A 41 -1.87 9.47 -17.58
N ALA A 42 -2.63 9.45 -18.69
CA ALA A 42 -3.89 8.71 -18.77
C ALA A 42 -3.70 7.17 -18.78
N ALA A 43 -2.59 6.68 -19.36
CA ALA A 43 -2.29 5.25 -19.44
C ALA A 43 -1.35 4.77 -18.32
N ASN A 44 -0.67 5.70 -17.66
CA ASN A 44 0.26 5.45 -16.56
C ASN A 44 0.19 6.61 -15.56
N PRO A 45 -0.88 6.66 -14.74
CA PRO A 45 -1.04 7.66 -13.70
C PRO A 45 -0.04 7.44 -12.57
N ALA A 46 0.19 8.48 -11.76
CA ALA A 46 1.00 8.33 -10.56
C ALA A 46 0.34 7.32 -9.61
N ALA A 47 1.15 6.49 -8.97
CA ALA A 47 0.68 5.40 -8.13
C ALA A 47 1.58 5.21 -6.90
N ILE A 48 1.02 4.65 -5.83
CA ILE A 48 1.78 4.19 -4.68
C ILE A 48 1.97 2.69 -4.83
N HIS A 49 3.22 2.27 -4.82
CA HIS A 49 3.65 0.88 -4.93
C HIS A 49 4.12 0.38 -3.57
N VAL A 50 3.54 -0.72 -3.11
CA VAL A 50 3.92 -1.42 -1.88
C VAL A 50 4.63 -2.71 -2.27
N ASP A 51 5.89 -2.83 -1.85
CA ASP A 51 6.76 -3.95 -2.16
C ASP A 51 6.66 -5.00 -1.05
N LEU A 52 5.96 -6.11 -1.36
CA LEU A 52 5.74 -7.23 -0.46
C LEU A 52 6.74 -8.35 -0.76
N GLN A 53 7.56 -8.69 0.22
CA GLN A 53 8.43 -9.85 0.14
C GLN A 53 7.73 -11.06 0.76
N VAL A 54 7.49 -12.07 -0.06
CA VAL A 54 6.86 -13.33 0.36
C VAL A 54 7.87 -14.17 1.13
N LYS A 55 7.47 -14.64 2.32
CA LYS A 55 8.26 -15.60 3.09
C LYS A 55 8.12 -17.01 2.49
N PRO A 56 9.20 -17.82 2.49
CA PRO A 56 9.12 -19.20 2.01
C PRO A 56 8.06 -19.98 2.79
N HIS A 57 7.09 -20.55 2.08
CA HIS A 57 6.15 -21.50 2.65
C HIS A 57 6.73 -22.92 2.54
N GLN A 58 6.60 -23.72 3.60
CA GLN A 58 7.16 -25.08 3.63
C GLN A 58 6.45 -26.04 2.67
N GLU A 59 5.20 -25.75 2.31
CA GLU A 59 4.46 -26.47 1.29
C GLU A 59 4.59 -25.71 -0.03
N HIS A 60 5.12 -26.37 -1.05
CA HIS A 60 5.20 -25.85 -2.41
C HIS A 60 3.80 -25.49 -2.89
N LEU A 61 3.40 -24.23 -2.77
CA LEU A 61 2.19 -23.76 -3.43
C LEU A 61 2.45 -23.82 -4.94
N PRO A 62 1.70 -24.64 -5.70
CA PRO A 62 1.69 -24.54 -7.15
C PRO A 62 1.20 -23.13 -7.55
N SER A 63 1.12 -22.86 -8.84
CA SER A 63 0.75 -21.61 -9.50
C SER A 63 -0.65 -21.01 -9.14
N VAL A 64 -1.02 -20.94 -7.88
CA VAL A 64 -2.35 -20.58 -7.35
C VAL A 64 -2.68 -19.10 -7.55
N VAL A 65 -1.67 -18.25 -7.77
CA VAL A 65 -1.85 -16.81 -8.01
C VAL A 65 -2.60 -16.53 -9.33
N GLY A 66 -2.49 -17.43 -10.33
CA GLY A 66 -3.14 -17.23 -11.62
C GLY A 66 -4.67 -17.41 -11.61
N GLU A 67 -5.20 -18.14 -10.63
CA GLU A 67 -6.63 -18.44 -10.47
C GLU A 67 -7.25 -17.74 -9.24
N THR A 68 -6.46 -16.89 -8.58
CA THR A 68 -6.92 -16.14 -7.41
C THR A 68 -7.79 -14.96 -7.86
N GLU A 69 -9.05 -14.96 -7.46
CA GLU A 69 -10.01 -13.88 -7.78
C GLU A 69 -10.05 -12.80 -6.69
N GLU A 70 -9.74 -13.17 -5.45
CA GLU A 70 -9.81 -12.29 -4.28
C GLU A 70 -8.53 -12.39 -3.44
N LEU A 71 -8.06 -11.24 -2.96
CA LEU A 71 -6.90 -11.11 -2.09
C LEU A 71 -7.25 -10.23 -0.90
N ASP A 72 -7.14 -10.78 0.31
CA ASP A 72 -7.25 -10.02 1.55
C ASP A 72 -5.86 -9.72 2.11
N LEU A 73 -5.67 -8.48 2.55
CA LEU A 73 -4.46 -8.04 3.23
C LEU A 73 -4.75 -7.88 4.73
N VAL A 74 -4.23 -8.79 5.54
CA VAL A 74 -4.41 -8.77 7.00
C VAL A 74 -3.19 -8.12 7.65
N LEU A 75 -3.38 -6.91 8.16
CA LEU A 75 -2.37 -6.10 8.84
C LEU A 75 -2.57 -6.15 10.36
N SER A 76 -1.46 -6.09 11.11
CA SER A 76 -1.55 -5.70 12.51
C SER A 76 -2.00 -4.24 12.63
N LEU A 77 -2.51 -3.83 13.79
CA LEU A 77 -2.96 -2.45 13.99
C LEU A 77 -1.81 -1.45 13.83
N ASP A 78 -0.62 -1.78 14.34
CA ASP A 78 0.56 -0.91 14.25
C ASP A 78 1.05 -0.79 12.80
N ASP A 79 1.15 -1.93 12.08
CA ASP A 79 1.53 -1.93 10.65
C ASP A 79 0.50 -1.13 9.80
N ALA A 80 -0.80 -1.23 10.12
CA ALA A 80 -1.85 -0.51 9.42
C ALA A 80 -1.72 1.01 9.57
N VAL A 81 -1.35 1.48 10.76
CA VAL A 81 -1.11 2.92 11.01
C VAL A 81 0.14 3.39 10.26
N GLU A 82 1.26 2.66 10.37
CA GLU A 82 2.52 3.07 9.76
C GLU A 82 2.43 3.11 8.22
N ILE A 83 1.95 2.02 7.62
CA ILE A 83 1.76 1.94 6.16
C ILE A 83 0.75 2.99 5.71
N GLY A 84 -0.36 3.14 6.43
CA GLY A 84 -1.42 4.11 6.11
C GLY A 84 -0.90 5.55 6.08
N LEU A 85 -0.12 5.95 7.10
CA LEU A 85 0.47 7.29 7.17
C LEU A 85 1.41 7.57 5.99
N LEU A 86 2.24 6.59 5.61
CA LEU A 86 3.15 6.75 4.47
C LEU A 86 2.40 6.81 3.14
N MET A 87 1.36 5.99 2.96
CA MET A 87 0.49 6.05 1.79
C MET A 87 -0.17 7.43 1.67
N VAL A 88 -0.71 7.96 2.76
CA VAL A 88 -1.32 9.30 2.77
C VAL A 88 -0.27 10.36 2.44
N ALA A 89 0.89 10.35 3.11
CA ALA A 89 1.95 11.33 2.88
C ALA A 89 2.41 11.36 1.41
N MET A 90 2.59 10.18 0.79
CA MET A 90 2.91 10.07 -0.63
C MET A 90 1.76 10.54 -1.53
N GLY A 91 0.51 10.23 -1.20
CA GLY A 91 -0.66 10.66 -1.97
C GLY A 91 -0.89 12.17 -1.93
N LEU A 92 -0.39 12.85 -0.90
CA LEU A 92 -0.41 14.30 -0.76
C LEU A 92 0.71 15.01 -1.54
N GLU A 93 1.66 14.27 -2.12
CA GLU A 93 2.75 14.88 -2.87
C GLU A 93 2.20 15.60 -4.11
N ASN A 94 2.46 16.91 -4.18
CA ASN A 94 1.94 17.88 -5.17
C ASN A 94 0.48 18.34 -4.96
N LYS A 95 -0.13 18.05 -3.81
CA LYS A 95 -1.42 18.64 -3.42
C LYS A 95 -1.26 20.08 -2.92
N SER A 96 -2.25 20.91 -3.19
CA SER A 96 -2.33 22.26 -2.62
C SER A 96 -2.62 22.19 -1.12
N ARG A 97 -2.29 23.26 -0.38
CA ARG A 97 -2.58 23.34 1.06
C ARG A 97 -4.05 23.09 1.39
N LEU A 98 -4.96 23.61 0.56
CA LEU A 98 -6.40 23.46 0.77
C LEU A 98 -6.84 21.99 0.62
N GLU A 99 -6.33 21.27 -0.38
CA GLU A 99 -6.59 19.84 -0.54
C GLU A 99 -6.01 19.01 0.62
N VAL A 100 -4.84 19.40 1.13
CA VAL A 100 -4.23 18.76 2.31
C VAL A 100 -5.11 18.95 3.55
N ASP A 101 -5.61 20.17 3.79
CA ASP A 101 -6.49 20.48 4.92
C ASP A 101 -7.80 19.66 4.88
N GLU A 102 -8.36 19.43 3.69
CA GLU A 102 -9.54 18.58 3.49
C GLU A 102 -9.28 17.12 3.89
N VAL A 103 -8.12 16.57 3.53
CA VAL A 103 -7.73 15.20 3.91
C VAL A 103 -7.57 15.09 5.42
N PHE A 104 -6.92 16.05 6.07
CA PHE A 104 -6.78 16.05 7.54
C PHE A 104 -8.14 16.15 8.25
N LYS A 105 -9.04 17.00 7.75
CA LYS A 105 -10.40 17.09 8.28
C LYS A 105 -11.11 15.74 8.19
N ARG A 106 -11.01 15.04 7.06
CA ARG A 106 -11.64 13.72 6.89
C ARG A 106 -11.04 12.66 7.82
N LEU A 107 -9.72 12.65 8.00
CA LEU A 107 -9.05 11.74 8.94
C LEU A 107 -9.50 11.99 10.38
N PHE A 108 -9.68 13.26 10.78
CA PHE A 108 -10.20 13.61 12.09
C PHE A 108 -11.62 13.08 12.31
N GLU A 109 -12.52 13.29 11.34
CA GLU A 109 -13.90 12.78 11.40
C GLU A 109 -13.94 11.25 11.56
N LEU A 110 -13.17 10.51 10.76
CA LEU A 110 -13.07 9.06 10.85
C LEU A 110 -12.54 8.59 12.21
N THR A 111 -11.57 9.32 12.77
CA THR A 111 -11.02 9.00 14.10
C THR A 111 -12.07 9.22 15.19
N CYS A 112 -12.90 10.28 15.09
CA CYS A 112 -14.01 10.49 16.01
C CYS A 112 -15.04 9.37 15.92
N GLU A 113 -15.41 8.92 14.72
CA GLU A 113 -16.36 7.83 14.50
C GLU A 113 -15.90 6.52 15.18
N LEU A 114 -14.60 6.21 15.15
CA LEU A 114 -14.05 5.00 15.77
C LEU A 114 -14.02 5.03 17.31
N HIS A 115 -14.12 6.21 17.92
CA HIS A 115 -14.11 6.41 19.38
C HIS A 115 -15.48 6.81 19.95
N SER A 116 -16.53 6.74 19.12
CA SER A 116 -17.92 7.03 19.48
C SER A 116 -18.67 5.76 19.89
#